data_AF-A0A351AP10-F1
#
_entry.id   AF-A0A351AP10-F1
#
_cell.length_a   1.000
_cell.length_b   1.000
_cell.length_c   1.000
_cell.angle_alpha   90.00
_cell.angle_beta   90.00
_cell.angle_gamma   90.00
#
_symmetry.space_group_name_H-M   'P 1'
#
loop_
_entity.id
_entity.type
_entity.pdbx_description
1 polymer ?
#
loop_
_entity_poly.entity_id
_entity_poly.type
_entity_poly.pdbx_seq_one_letter_code
_entity_poly.pdbx_strand_id
1 'polypeptide(L)'
;MKKIIFILACLISSLVLNAQDSADFVLPSIISDHAVMKRDSPVKLWGWCPAEWDLKIVCSWAEKDTLHVRADKNNYWETLIQTPKEEGPFSIKFF
;
A
#
# COMPACT_ATOMS: atom_id res chain seq x y z
N MET A 1 -13.51 -47.70 -13.32
CA MET A 1 -12.80 -46.61 -14.05
C MET A 1 -13.43 -45.23 -13.81
N LYS A 2 -14.76 -45.05 -13.95
CA LYS A 2 -15.43 -43.74 -13.70
C LYS A 2 -15.22 -43.18 -12.27
N LYS A 3 -15.24 -44.04 -11.24
CA LYS A 3 -15.02 -43.62 -9.84
C LYS A 3 -13.61 -43.08 -9.56
N ILE A 4 -12.59 -43.61 -10.25
CA ILE A 4 -11.19 -43.15 -10.12
C ILE A 4 -11.03 -41.78 -10.76
N ILE A 5 -11.70 -41.55 -11.90
CA ILE A 5 -11.71 -40.25 -12.60
C ILE A 5 -12.36 -39.17 -11.73
N PHE A 6 -13.45 -39.50 -11.03
CA PHE A 6 -14.09 -38.56 -10.08
C PHE A 6 -13.19 -38.24 -8.87
N ILE A 7 -12.44 -39.21 -8.35
CA ILE A 7 -11.51 -38.99 -7.23
C ILE A 7 -10.34 -38.11 -7.66
N LEU A 8 -9.76 -38.34 -8.85
CA LEU A 8 -8.70 -37.50 -9.39
C LEU A 8 -9.18 -36.07 -9.68
N ALA A 9 -10.39 -35.89 -10.21
CA ALA A 9 -10.97 -34.57 -10.44
C ALA A 9 -11.17 -33.78 -9.13
N CYS A 10 -11.57 -34.46 -8.06
CA CYS A 10 -11.73 -33.85 -6.74
C CYS A 10 -10.37 -33.45 -6.12
N LEU A 11 -9.33 -34.27 -6.33
CA LEU A 11 -7.98 -34.00 -5.82
C LEU A 11 -7.33 -32.79 -6.52
N ILE A 12 -7.57 -32.61 -7.83
CA ILE A 12 -7.05 -31.45 -8.58
C ILE A 12 -7.76 -30.16 -8.16
N SER A 13 -9.07 -30.23 -7.84
CA SER A 13 -9.85 -29.09 -7.35
C SER A 13 -9.39 -28.56 -5.99
N SER A 14 -8.75 -29.39 -5.15
CA SER A 14 -8.26 -28.97 -3.83
C SER A 14 -6.90 -28.26 -3.85
N LEU A 15 -6.15 -28.29 -4.96
CA LEU A 15 -4.83 -27.65 -5.06
C LEU A 15 -4.88 -26.16 -5.45
N VAL A 16 -6.03 -25.64 -5.87
CA VAL A 16 -6.17 -24.24 -6.35
C VAL A 16 -6.62 -23.24 -5.28
N LEU A 17 -6.75 -23.67 -4.02
CA LEU A 17 -7.08 -22.80 -2.89
C LEU A 17 -5.84 -22.66 -2.01
N ASN A 18 -4.91 -21.74 -2.30
CA ASN A 18 -3.95 -21.16 -1.33
C ASN A 18 -2.91 -20.23 -2.01
N ALA A 19 -3.36 -19.15 -2.64
CA ALA A 19 -2.49 -18.02 -2.94
C ALA A 19 -3.31 -16.72 -2.98
N GLN A 20 -3.98 -16.40 -1.87
CA GLN A 20 -4.17 -14.99 -1.54
C GLN A 20 -2.97 -14.63 -0.68
N ASP A 21 -1.86 -14.22 -1.32
CA ASP A 21 -0.93 -13.35 -0.61
C ASP A 21 -1.77 -12.18 -0.12
N SER A 22 -1.82 -11.97 1.20
CA SER A 22 -2.25 -10.68 1.69
C SER A 22 -1.27 -9.70 1.07
N ALA A 23 -1.79 -8.92 0.13
CA ALA A 23 -1.06 -7.82 -0.44
C ALA A 23 -0.71 -6.87 0.71
N ASP A 24 0.48 -7.03 1.27
CA ASP A 24 0.88 -6.31 2.47
C ASP A 24 1.27 -4.89 2.07
N PHE A 25 0.56 -3.92 2.65
CA PHE A 25 0.98 -2.52 2.64
C PHE A 25 1.98 -2.31 3.78
N VAL A 26 3.20 -1.92 3.43
CA VAL A 26 4.30 -1.76 4.40
C VAL A 26 4.89 -0.36 4.29
N LEU A 27 5.03 0.29 5.45
CA LEU A 27 5.77 1.54 5.58
C LEU A 27 7.09 1.30 6.32
N PRO A 28 8.16 2.05 5.99
CA PRO A 28 9.36 2.07 6.81
C PRO A 28 9.02 2.59 8.20
N SER A 29 9.68 2.08 9.24
CA SER A 29 9.37 2.42 10.64
C SER A 29 9.51 3.91 11.00
N ILE A 30 10.20 4.70 10.17
CA ILE A 30 10.32 6.16 10.35
C ILE A 30 9.07 6.92 9.89
N ILE A 31 8.26 6.32 9.00
CA ILE A 31 6.95 6.83 8.59
C ILE A 31 5.92 6.05 9.41
N SER A 32 5.70 6.52 10.63
CA SER A 32 4.78 5.94 11.59
C SER A 32 3.93 7.03 12.25
N ASP A 33 3.00 6.61 13.09
CA ASP A 33 2.29 7.54 13.96
C ASP A 33 3.28 8.33 14.82
N HIS A 34 2.93 9.60 15.06
CA HIS A 34 3.75 10.58 15.80
C HIS A 34 5.13 10.88 15.18
N ALA A 35 5.39 10.51 13.92
CA ALA A 35 6.61 10.90 13.23
C ALA A 35 6.74 12.43 13.12
N VAL A 36 7.97 12.93 13.25
CA VAL A 36 8.30 14.35 13.09
C VAL A 36 8.87 14.58 11.70
N MET A 37 8.22 15.46 10.94
CA MET A 37 8.65 15.87 9.61
C MET A 37 9.08 17.34 9.61
N LYS A 38 10.01 17.70 8.72
CA LYS A 38 10.43 19.08 8.54
C LYS A 38 9.27 19.89 7.95
N ARG A 39 8.91 21.00 8.59
CA ARG A 39 7.88 21.94 8.11
C ARG A 39 8.34 22.73 6.87
N ASP A 40 7.38 23.20 6.08
CA ASP A 40 7.61 24.04 4.90
C ASP A 40 8.68 23.45 3.95
N SER A 41 8.63 22.14 3.73
CA SER A 41 9.65 21.41 2.98
C SER A 41 9.03 20.29 2.16
N PRO A 42 9.59 19.97 0.99
CA PRO A 42 9.32 18.70 0.34
C PRO A 42 9.83 17.58 1.24
N VAL A 43 8.98 16.59 1.52
CA VAL A 43 9.30 15.39 2.30
C VAL A 43 8.95 14.17 1.45
N LYS A 44 9.85 13.19 1.47
CA LYS A 44 9.66 11.94 0.77
C LYS A 44 8.84 10.97 1.60
N LEU A 45 7.80 10.41 0.99
CA LEU A 45 7.11 9.23 1.49
C LEU A 45 7.46 8.05 0.59
N TRP A 46 7.61 6.87 1.19
CA TRP A 46 7.88 5.64 0.46
C TRP A 46 7.41 4.44 1.26
N GLY A 47 7.30 3.30 0.59
CA GLY A 47 6.93 2.04 1.21
C GLY A 47 6.83 0.94 0.17
N TRP A 48 6.11 -0.12 0.54
CA TRP A 48 5.86 -1.25 -0.33
C TRP A 48 4.36 -1.55 -0.38
N CYS A 49 3.88 -1.83 -1.59
CA CYS A 49 2.53 -2.33 -1.86
C CYS A 49 2.51 -3.00 -3.23
N PRO A 50 1.50 -3.83 -3.55
CA PRO A 50 1.43 -4.45 -4.87
C PRO A 50 1.36 -3.42 -6.00
N ALA A 51 2.05 -3.71 -7.10
CA ALA A 51 2.13 -2.83 -8.27
C ALA A 51 0.78 -2.54 -8.94
N GLU A 52 -0.21 -3.43 -8.78
CA GLU A 52 -1.56 -3.27 -9.30
C GLU A 52 -2.44 -2.30 -8.49
N TRP A 53 -2.00 -1.87 -7.30
CA TRP A 53 -2.76 -0.93 -6.47
C TRP A 53 -2.65 0.51 -6.98
N ASP A 54 -3.77 1.23 -6.94
CA ASP A 54 -3.81 2.68 -7.06
C ASP A 54 -3.79 3.27 -5.64
N LEU A 55 -2.59 3.43 -5.07
CA LEU A 55 -2.40 3.93 -3.71
C LEU A 55 -2.81 5.39 -3.64
N LYS A 56 -3.76 5.70 -2.74
CA LYS A 56 -4.23 7.06 -2.52
C LYS A 56 -3.66 7.60 -1.22
N ILE A 57 -3.04 8.76 -1.29
CA ILE A 57 -2.46 9.44 -0.13
C ILE A 57 -3.20 10.75 0.07
N VAL A 58 -3.75 10.93 1.27
CA VAL A 58 -4.50 12.14 1.67
C VAL A 58 -3.83 12.76 2.86
N CYS A 59 -3.40 14.02 2.71
CA CYS A 59 -2.81 14.80 3.77
C CYS A 59 -3.86 15.73 4.38
N SER A 60 -3.95 15.83 5.71
CA SER A 60 -4.99 16.62 6.38
C SER A 60 -4.91 18.12 6.12
N TRP A 61 -3.75 18.63 5.70
CA TRP A 61 -3.58 20.04 5.30
C TRP A 61 -3.97 20.30 3.84
N ALA A 62 -4.27 19.26 3.07
CA ALA A 62 -4.61 19.33 1.66
C ALA A 62 -5.70 18.31 1.31
N GLU A 63 -6.80 18.27 2.07
CA GLU A 63 -7.81 17.22 1.96
C GLU A 63 -8.49 17.10 0.58
N LYS A 64 -8.49 18.19 -0.20
CA LYS A 64 -9.01 18.20 -1.57
C LYS A 64 -8.04 17.65 -2.60
N ASP A 65 -6.75 17.52 -2.25
CA ASP A 65 -5.69 17.00 -3.09
C ASP A 65 -5.38 15.56 -2.67
N THR A 66 -5.89 14.61 -3.44
CA THR A 66 -5.54 13.19 -3.30
C THR A 66 -4.40 12.86 -4.25
N LEU A 67 -3.29 12.37 -3.71
CA LEU A 67 -2.17 11.88 -4.51
C LEU A 67 -2.42 10.43 -4.89
N HIS A 68 -2.28 10.11 -6.16
CA HIS A 68 -2.36 8.75 -6.68
C HIS A 68 -0.95 8.26 -7.04
N VAL A 69 -0.53 7.16 -6.43
CA VAL A 69 0.81 6.59 -6.60
C VAL A 69 0.68 5.11 -6.96
N ARG A 70 1.52 4.62 -7.87
CA ARG A 70 1.64 3.20 -8.18
C ARG A 70 3.02 2.71 -7.81
N ALA A 71 3.09 1.53 -7.21
CA ALA A 71 4.36 0.87 -6.98
C ALA A 71 4.98 0.38 -8.30
N ASP A 72 6.30 0.27 -8.30
CA ASP A 72 7.07 -0.28 -9.39
C ASP A 72 6.97 -1.82 -9.43
N LYS A 73 7.68 -2.44 -10.39
CA LYS A 73 7.73 -3.89 -10.54
C LYS A 73 8.33 -4.65 -9.33
N ASN A 74 8.95 -3.95 -8.39
CA ASN A 74 9.52 -4.49 -7.16
C ASN A 74 8.61 -4.22 -5.96
N ASN A 75 7.35 -3.83 -6.19
CA ASN A 75 6.39 -3.42 -5.18
C ASN A 75 6.85 -2.19 -4.37
N TYR A 76 7.79 -1.39 -4.88
CA TYR A 76 8.27 -0.20 -4.21
C TYR A 76 7.56 1.04 -4.76
N TRP A 77 7.12 1.94 -3.88
CA TRP A 77 6.58 3.23 -4.27
C TRP A 77 7.27 4.36 -3.51
N GLU A 78 7.36 5.53 -4.14
CA GLU A 78 7.75 6.76 -3.48
C GLU A 78 7.04 7.96 -4.09
N THR A 79 6.88 9.02 -3.29
CA THR A 79 6.35 10.30 -3.74
C THR A 79 6.89 11.44 -2.86
N LEU A 80 6.76 12.67 -3.34
CA LEU A 80 7.06 13.88 -2.58
C LEU A 80 5.77 14.56 -2.17
N ILE A 81 5.68 14.92 -0.90
CA ILE A 81 4.62 15.77 -0.36
C ILE A 81 5.24 17.10 0.09
N GLN A 82 4.53 18.20 -0.15
CA GLN A 82 4.89 19.47 0.46
C GLN A 82 4.25 19.53 1.85
N THR A 83 5.08 19.62 2.90
CA THR A 83 4.58 19.82 4.26
C THR A 83 4.13 21.27 4.46
N PRO A 84 3.10 21.50 5.30
CA PRO A 84 2.57 22.83 5.55
C PRO A 84 3.58 23.70 6.29
N LYS A 85 3.38 25.02 6.24
CA LYS A 85 4.18 25.97 7.00
C LYS A 85 3.67 26.05 8.45
N GLU A 86 2.39 25.81 8.63
CA GLU A 86 1.65 25.81 9.88
C GLU A 86 2.13 24.72 10.85
N GLU A 87 1.87 24.94 12.13
CA GLU A 87 2.18 23.98 13.18
C GLU A 87 1.00 22.99 13.36
N GLY A 88 1.33 21.73 13.64
CA GLY A 88 0.38 20.62 13.70
C GLY A 88 -0.44 20.52 15.00
N PRO A 89 -1.17 19.40 15.21
CA PRO A 89 -0.96 18.10 14.59
C PRO A 89 -1.54 17.96 13.18
N PHE A 90 -0.88 17.13 12.37
CA PHE A 90 -1.34 16.76 11.03
C PHE A 90 -1.43 15.24 10.90
N SER A 91 -2.20 14.76 9.91
CA SER A 91 -2.30 13.33 9.58
C SER A 91 -2.11 13.08 8.10
N ILE A 92 -1.54 11.92 7.78
CA ILE A 92 -1.40 11.39 6.43
C ILE A 92 -2.13 10.04 6.43
N LYS A 93 -3.08 9.86 5.51
CA LYS A 93 -3.86 8.63 5.38
C LYS A 93 -3.54 7.96 4.05
N PHE A 94 -3.46 6.63 4.07
CA PHE A 94 -3.18 5.77 2.94
C PHE A 94 -4.41 4.89 2.67
N PHE A 95 -4.87 4.82 1.42
CA PHE A 95 -6.04 4.02 0.99
C PHE A 95 -5.74 3.21 -0.27
#